data_AF-A0A1Q8RJD7-F1
#
_entry.id   AF-A0A1Q8RJD7-F1
#
_cell.length_a   1.000
_cell.length_b   1.000
_cell.length_c   1.000
_cell.angle_alpha   90.00
_cell.angle_beta   90.00
_cell.angle_gamma   90.00
#
_symmetry.space_group_name_H-M   'P 1'
#
loop_
_entity.id
_entity.type
_entity.pdbx_description
1 polymer ?
#
loop_
_entity_poly.entity_id
_entity_poly.type
_entity_poly.pdbx_seq_one_letter_code
_entity_poly.pdbx_strand_id
1 'polypeptide(L)'
;MTWEPSTSPDDPLAELITTYYELNGAFIDELKEEPSPLEFMRYVARNTPFVVRHAASSWKSNKSWDKEFLLGIFKDQTVNVAVTPFGNADAPTETNDGEVVFAKPYEEDQDFERFLNYVITQEKTKDTTSEVRYAQTQNDNLRNEYLPLFAHVPPSIPFARIALDREPDAINLWIGNSRSVTALHKDNYENIYVQVRGRKHFVLLPPIAHPCVNERRLTPATYSRRDDGLLLELDTREGQGGNDEDDAEITVPFATWDPDHPDSNATPYSRLAEPVRVTLEPGDMLYLPAMWYHKVSQSCPENGEGFVLAVNYWYDMEFSGPLYPLSAFVRNVSLRTPSSTSA
;
A
#
# COMPACT_ATOMS: atom_id res chain seq x y z
N MET A 1 -26.75 20.40 17.33
CA MET A 1 -27.21 20.96 16.04
C MET A 1 -26.84 19.92 15.01
N THR A 2 -27.81 19.13 14.55
CA THR A 2 -27.60 18.05 13.58
C THR A 2 -27.32 18.69 12.22
N TRP A 3 -26.11 18.50 11.71
CA TRP A 3 -25.70 18.97 10.40
C TRP A 3 -26.33 18.04 9.35
N GLU A 4 -27.37 18.50 8.65
CA GLU A 4 -27.77 17.90 7.38
C GLU A 4 -27.12 18.71 6.25
N PRO A 5 -26.07 18.19 5.60
CA PRO A 5 -25.61 18.77 4.34
C PRO A 5 -26.56 18.28 3.25
N SER A 6 -27.30 19.21 2.67
CA SER A 6 -27.93 18.99 1.37
C SER A 6 -26.85 18.61 0.37
N THR A 7 -26.73 17.33 0.03
CA THR A 7 -26.25 16.99 -1.32
C THR A 7 -27.26 17.60 -2.25
N SER A 8 -26.88 18.72 -2.88
CA SER A 8 -27.68 19.29 -3.95
C SER A 8 -27.98 18.16 -4.93
N PRO A 9 -29.23 17.98 -5.39
CA PRO A 9 -29.58 16.99 -6.41
C PRO A 9 -28.81 17.15 -7.75
N ASP A 10 -27.92 18.14 -7.84
CA ASP A 10 -27.09 18.48 -9.01
C ASP A 10 -25.56 18.31 -8.77
N ASP A 11 -25.09 17.59 -7.73
CA ASP A 11 -23.65 17.32 -7.55
C ASP A 11 -23.21 16.07 -8.32
N PRO A 12 -22.55 16.20 -9.48
CA PRO A 12 -22.17 15.05 -10.31
C PRO A 12 -21.10 14.17 -9.66
N LEU A 13 -20.27 14.69 -8.74
CA LEU A 13 -19.29 13.87 -8.03
C LEU A 13 -19.99 13.00 -6.98
N ALA A 14 -20.95 13.57 -6.25
CA ALA A 14 -21.76 12.81 -5.30
C ALA A 14 -22.58 11.72 -6.02
N GLU A 15 -23.27 12.07 -7.11
CA GLU A 15 -24.03 11.11 -7.91
C GLU A 15 -23.15 9.98 -8.46
N LEU A 16 -21.96 10.31 -8.96
CA LEU A 16 -20.99 9.34 -9.47
C LEU A 16 -20.55 8.34 -8.39
N ILE A 17 -20.21 8.82 -7.20
CA ILE A 17 -19.77 7.98 -6.07
C ILE A 17 -20.92 7.10 -5.59
N THR A 18 -22.10 7.69 -5.35
CA THR A 18 -23.28 6.95 -4.87
C THR A 18 -23.70 5.88 -5.88
N THR A 19 -23.81 6.23 -7.17
CA THR A 19 -24.17 5.27 -8.23
C THR A 19 -23.18 4.12 -8.31
N TYR A 20 -21.87 4.40 -8.16
CA TYR A 20 -20.86 3.35 -8.17
C TYR A 20 -21.07 2.34 -7.02
N TYR A 21 -21.25 2.82 -5.79
CA TYR A 21 -21.44 1.94 -4.64
C TYR A 21 -22.79 1.23 -4.64
N GLU A 22 -23.86 1.83 -5.16
CA GLU A 22 -25.15 1.16 -5.33
C GLU A 22 -25.07 -0.04 -6.30
N LEU A 23 -24.24 0.07 -7.35
CA LEU A 23 -24.08 -0.97 -8.37
C LEU A 23 -23.04 -2.04 -8.01
N ASN A 24 -21.94 -1.65 -7.35
CA ASN A 24 -20.80 -2.53 -7.10
C ASN A 24 -20.70 -2.99 -5.63
N GLY A 25 -21.30 -2.25 -4.70
CA GLY A 25 -21.21 -2.47 -3.26
C GLY A 25 -19.82 -2.31 -2.67
N ALA A 26 -19.71 -2.57 -1.38
CA ALA A 26 -18.45 -2.60 -0.62
C ALA A 26 -18.06 -4.02 -0.20
N PHE A 27 -18.10 -4.95 -1.15
CA PHE A 27 -17.67 -6.33 -0.95
C PHE A 27 -16.57 -6.72 -1.94
N ILE A 28 -15.94 -7.86 -1.68
CA ILE A 28 -14.94 -8.46 -2.56
C ILE A 28 -15.37 -9.88 -2.92
N ASP A 29 -15.16 -10.26 -4.17
CA ASP A 29 -15.39 -11.64 -4.59
C ASP A 29 -14.32 -12.56 -3.99
N GLU A 30 -14.76 -13.68 -3.40
CA GLU A 30 -13.87 -14.73 -2.90
C GLU A 30 -13.97 -15.98 -3.77
N LEU A 31 -12.90 -16.24 -4.51
CA LEU A 31 -12.74 -17.39 -5.40
C LEU A 31 -12.14 -18.57 -4.64
N LYS A 32 -12.61 -19.78 -4.97
CA LYS A 32 -12.11 -21.04 -4.38
C LYS A 32 -10.93 -21.64 -5.15
N GLU A 33 -10.72 -21.18 -6.37
CA GLU A 33 -9.66 -21.60 -7.28
C GLU A 33 -9.19 -20.42 -8.14
N GLU A 34 -7.99 -20.52 -8.68
CA GLU A 34 -7.42 -19.49 -9.56
C GLU A 34 -8.31 -19.30 -10.80
N PRO A 35 -8.61 -18.06 -11.21
CA PRO A 35 -9.39 -17.82 -12.41
C PRO A 35 -8.62 -18.22 -13.66
N SER A 36 -9.33 -18.59 -14.73
CA SER A 36 -8.72 -18.62 -16.07
C SER A 36 -8.27 -17.22 -16.50
N PRO A 37 -7.32 -17.09 -17.45
CA PRO A 37 -6.93 -15.79 -17.98
C PRO A 37 -8.11 -14.95 -18.49
N LEU A 38 -9.13 -15.59 -19.10
CA LEU A 38 -10.33 -14.88 -19.57
C LEU A 38 -11.20 -14.37 -18.42
N GLU A 39 -11.38 -15.17 -17.36
CA GLU A 39 -12.11 -14.73 -16.17
C GLU A 39 -11.38 -13.60 -15.48
N PHE A 40 -10.06 -13.70 -15.35
CA PHE A 40 -9.23 -12.61 -14.83
C PHE A 40 -9.38 -11.33 -15.64
N MET A 41 -9.33 -11.40 -16.98
CA MET A 41 -9.54 -10.22 -17.84
C MET A 41 -10.91 -9.56 -17.64
N ARG A 42 -11.94 -10.29 -17.22
CA ARG A 42 -13.24 -9.67 -16.89
C ARG A 42 -13.16 -8.84 -15.60
N TYR A 43 -12.31 -9.20 -14.64
CA TYR A 43 -12.04 -8.38 -13.46
C TYR A 43 -11.18 -7.17 -13.80
N VAL A 44 -10.14 -7.34 -14.62
CA VAL A 44 -9.31 -6.23 -15.13
C VAL A 44 -10.17 -5.20 -15.88
N ALA A 45 -11.02 -5.66 -16.82
CA ALA A 45 -11.89 -4.79 -17.60
C ALA A 45 -12.93 -4.03 -16.76
N ARG A 46 -13.40 -4.62 -15.66
CA ARG A 46 -14.31 -3.97 -14.70
C ARG A 46 -13.57 -3.15 -13.65
N ASN A 47 -12.24 -3.30 -13.54
CA ASN A 47 -11.40 -2.74 -12.50
C ASN A 47 -11.91 -3.09 -11.09
N THR A 48 -12.20 -4.37 -10.83
CA THR A 48 -12.73 -4.85 -9.54
C THR A 48 -11.81 -5.87 -8.88
N PRO A 49 -11.53 -5.77 -7.57
CA PRO A 49 -10.66 -6.70 -6.85
C PRO A 49 -11.34 -8.05 -6.61
N PHE A 50 -10.53 -9.08 -6.37
CA PHE A 50 -11.00 -10.37 -5.86
C PHE A 50 -9.91 -11.04 -5.01
N VAL A 51 -10.30 -11.96 -4.13
CA VAL A 51 -9.38 -12.84 -3.40
C VAL A 51 -9.54 -14.27 -3.88
N VAL A 52 -8.45 -14.97 -4.15
CA VAL A 52 -8.43 -16.42 -4.27
C VAL A 52 -7.97 -17.00 -2.94
N ARG A 53 -8.85 -17.70 -2.24
CA ARG A 53 -8.54 -18.32 -0.95
C ARG A 53 -7.62 -19.52 -1.16
N HIS A 54 -6.56 -19.61 -0.36
CA HIS A 54 -5.61 -20.73 -0.35
C HIS A 54 -4.88 -21.01 -1.68
N ALA A 55 -4.88 -20.09 -2.65
CA ALA A 55 -4.22 -20.27 -3.96
C ALA A 55 -2.74 -20.65 -3.85
N ALA A 56 -2.02 -20.00 -2.93
CA ALA A 56 -0.60 -20.19 -2.72
C ALA A 56 -0.27 -21.21 -1.61
N SER A 57 -1.25 -21.92 -1.04
CA SER A 57 -1.00 -22.87 0.06
C SER A 57 -0.09 -24.04 -0.34
N SER A 58 -0.05 -24.37 -1.64
CA SER A 58 0.82 -25.42 -2.16
C SER A 58 2.27 -24.98 -2.39
N TRP A 59 2.53 -23.67 -2.42
CA TRP A 59 3.84 -23.09 -2.72
C TRP A 59 4.89 -23.48 -1.68
N LYS A 60 6.16 -23.56 -2.11
CA LYS A 60 7.27 -23.84 -1.21
C LYS A 60 7.41 -22.75 -0.14
N SER A 61 7.17 -21.49 -0.50
CA SER A 61 7.15 -20.36 0.44
C SER A 61 6.18 -20.58 1.61
N ASN A 62 4.93 -20.92 1.32
CA ASN A 62 3.91 -21.16 2.34
C ASN A 62 4.21 -22.38 3.23
N LYS A 63 4.98 -23.34 2.73
CA LYS A 63 5.34 -24.57 3.48
C LYS A 63 6.62 -24.45 4.31
N SER A 64 7.54 -23.56 3.95
CA SER A 64 8.91 -23.63 4.47
C SER A 64 9.51 -22.31 4.95
N TRP A 65 8.92 -21.15 4.68
CA TRP A 65 9.48 -19.87 5.13
C TRP A 65 9.15 -19.56 6.59
N ASP A 66 9.52 -20.46 7.50
CA ASP A 66 9.56 -20.19 8.94
C ASP A 66 10.84 -19.44 9.34
N LYS A 67 10.93 -19.04 10.61
CA LYS A 67 12.07 -18.30 11.15
C LYS A 67 13.37 -19.05 10.90
N GLU A 68 13.45 -20.32 11.27
CA GLU A 68 14.67 -21.12 11.20
C GLU A 68 15.17 -21.23 9.76
N PHE A 69 14.27 -21.46 8.81
CA PHE A 69 14.60 -21.50 7.39
C PHE A 69 15.13 -20.15 6.89
N LEU A 70 14.45 -19.05 7.21
CA LEU A 70 14.84 -17.71 6.76
C LEU A 70 16.22 -17.32 7.31
N LEU A 71 16.48 -17.58 8.59
CA LEU A 71 17.81 -17.36 9.19
C LEU A 71 18.89 -18.23 8.54
N GLY A 72 18.56 -19.47 8.18
CA GLY A 72 19.50 -20.37 7.52
C GLY A 72 19.86 -19.92 6.10
N ILE A 73 18.88 -19.49 5.30
CA ILE A 73 19.11 -19.13 3.90
C ILE A 73 19.75 -17.74 3.72
N PHE A 74 19.51 -16.81 4.66
CA PHE A 74 20.10 -15.46 4.67
C PHE A 74 21.26 -15.33 5.66
N LYS A 75 21.87 -16.45 6.05
CA LYS A 75 23.02 -16.41 6.95
C LYS A 75 24.13 -15.51 6.37
N ASP A 76 24.64 -14.62 7.21
CA ASP A 76 25.70 -13.66 6.88
C ASP A 76 25.33 -12.69 5.72
N GLN A 77 24.03 -12.47 5.47
CA GLN A 77 23.54 -11.52 4.46
C GLN A 77 22.90 -10.28 5.11
N THR A 78 22.97 -9.17 4.39
CA THR A 78 22.32 -7.91 4.76
C THR A 78 21.12 -7.64 3.87
N VAL A 79 20.15 -6.92 4.41
CA VAL A 79 18.94 -6.47 3.73
C VAL A 79 18.70 -4.99 4.02
N ASN A 80 18.08 -4.29 3.07
CA ASN A 80 17.70 -2.92 3.23
C ASN A 80 16.41 -2.84 4.07
N VAL A 81 16.46 -2.01 5.11
CA VAL A 81 15.40 -1.88 6.09
C VAL A 81 14.96 -0.43 6.18
N ALA A 82 13.67 -0.20 5.98
CA ALA A 82 13.02 1.05 6.30
C ALA A 82 12.79 1.13 7.82
N VAL A 83 13.27 2.21 8.43
CA VAL A 83 13.16 2.48 9.86
C VAL A 83 12.36 3.76 10.07
N THR A 84 11.34 3.67 10.92
CA THR A 84 10.47 4.80 11.27
C THR A 84 10.17 4.79 12.76
N PRO A 85 9.80 5.93 13.38
CA PRO A 85 9.43 5.94 14.80
C PRO A 85 8.15 5.14 15.08
N PHE A 86 7.14 5.25 14.19
CA PHE A 86 5.79 4.73 14.44
C PHE A 86 5.30 3.68 13.45
N GLY A 87 6.11 3.29 12.47
CA GLY A 87 5.76 2.25 11.49
C GLY A 87 5.03 2.75 10.24
N ASN A 88 4.92 4.07 10.08
CA ASN A 88 4.27 4.76 8.99
C ASN A 88 5.30 5.31 7.98
N ALA A 89 5.91 4.42 7.22
CA ALA A 89 6.77 4.85 6.11
C ALA A 89 5.94 5.42 4.96
N ASP A 90 6.49 6.42 4.26
CA ASP A 90 5.88 7.04 3.07
C ASP A 90 4.46 7.54 3.35
N ALA A 91 4.31 8.31 4.43
CA ALA A 91 3.02 8.68 4.99
C ALA A 91 2.93 10.19 5.34
N PRO A 92 1.72 10.79 5.23
CA PRO A 92 1.45 12.10 5.82
C PRO A 92 1.76 12.07 7.32
N THR A 93 2.63 12.96 7.75
CA THR A 93 3.10 13.03 9.14
C THR A 93 3.10 14.48 9.60
N GLU A 94 2.53 14.73 10.78
CA GLU A 94 2.54 16.05 11.40
C GLU A 94 3.92 16.31 12.04
N THR A 95 4.52 17.46 11.71
CA THR A 95 5.76 17.93 12.33
C THR A 95 5.48 18.53 13.70
N ASN A 96 6.53 18.79 14.49
CA ASN A 96 6.39 19.45 15.80
C ASN A 96 5.76 20.86 15.71
N ASP A 97 5.83 21.48 14.53
CA ASP A 97 5.27 22.81 14.26
C ASP A 97 3.81 22.74 13.77
N GLY A 98 3.22 21.54 13.67
CA GLY A 98 1.84 21.32 13.25
C GLY A 98 1.63 21.28 11.72
N GLU A 99 2.70 21.30 10.93
CA GLU A 99 2.62 21.15 9.48
C GLU A 99 2.57 19.67 9.07
N VAL A 100 1.77 19.34 8.05
CA VAL A 100 1.72 17.96 7.52
C VAL A 100 2.67 17.84 6.33
N VAL A 101 3.64 16.94 6.45
CA VAL A 101 4.65 16.63 5.42
C VAL A 101 4.50 15.19 4.92
N PHE A 102 5.09 14.87 3.77
CA PHE A 102 5.22 13.49 3.30
C PHE A 102 6.53 12.90 3.86
N ALA A 103 6.43 12.10 4.92
CA ALA A 103 7.58 11.53 5.61
C ALA A 103 8.02 10.20 4.97
N LYS A 104 9.24 10.18 4.46
CA LYS A 104 9.95 8.99 3.99
C LYS A 104 10.73 8.35 5.14
N PRO A 105 10.89 7.01 5.12
CA PRO A 105 11.64 6.31 6.16
C PRO A 105 13.13 6.66 6.14
N TYR A 106 13.83 6.34 7.23
CA TYR A 106 15.28 6.20 7.21
C TYR A 106 15.62 4.81 6.68
N GLU A 107 16.39 4.71 5.60
CA GLU A 107 16.81 3.44 5.03
C GLU A 107 18.24 3.10 5.44
N GLU A 108 18.46 1.87 5.88
CA GLU A 108 19.80 1.35 6.18
C GLU A 108 19.89 -0.16 5.90
N ASP A 109 21.09 -0.62 5.55
CA ASP A 109 21.36 -2.06 5.46
C ASP A 109 21.55 -2.65 6.85
N GLN A 110 20.84 -3.73 7.15
CA GLN A 110 20.96 -4.48 8.40
C GLN A 110 21.30 -5.94 8.12
N ASP A 111 22.08 -6.55 9.01
CA ASP A 111 22.20 -8.01 9.07
C ASP A 111 20.80 -8.65 9.21
N PHE A 112 20.50 -9.63 8.37
CA PHE A 112 19.16 -10.21 8.28
C PHE A 112 18.74 -10.89 9.58
N GLU A 113 19.67 -11.60 10.25
CA GLU A 113 19.38 -12.26 11.51
C GLU A 113 19.02 -11.25 12.61
N ARG A 114 19.79 -10.15 12.70
CA ARG A 114 19.50 -9.06 13.62
C ARG A 114 18.15 -8.40 13.33
N PHE A 115 17.88 -8.11 12.05
CA PHE A 115 16.61 -7.50 11.62
C PHE A 115 15.41 -8.40 11.96
N LEU A 116 15.43 -9.67 11.55
CA LEU A 116 14.29 -10.56 11.75
C LEU A 116 14.04 -10.82 13.25
N ASN A 117 15.10 -11.03 14.04
CA ASN A 117 14.95 -11.19 15.48
C ASN A 117 14.43 -9.92 16.16
N TYR A 118 14.79 -8.72 15.67
CA TYR A 118 14.24 -7.45 16.16
C TYR A 118 12.73 -7.38 15.94
N VAL A 119 12.28 -7.61 14.70
CA VAL A 119 10.85 -7.59 14.32
C VAL A 119 10.05 -8.57 15.18
N ILE A 120 10.55 -9.80 15.34
CA ILE A 120 9.92 -10.84 16.16
C ILE A 120 9.86 -10.44 17.64
N THR A 121 10.95 -9.89 18.17
CA THR A 121 11.01 -9.49 19.58
C THR A 121 10.01 -8.37 19.85
N GLN A 122 10.00 -7.33 19.01
CA GLN A 122 9.06 -6.20 19.13
C GLN A 122 7.59 -6.67 19.14
N GLU A 123 7.24 -7.61 18.26
CA GLU A 123 5.88 -8.17 18.20
C GLU A 123 5.53 -8.99 19.46
N LYS A 124 6.45 -9.85 19.92
CA LYS A 124 6.19 -10.75 21.06
C LYS A 124 6.18 -10.02 22.41
N THR A 125 6.99 -8.98 22.56
CA THR A 125 7.00 -8.15 23.77
C THR A 125 5.93 -7.06 23.75
N LYS A 126 5.22 -6.88 22.62
CA LYS A 126 4.26 -5.80 22.40
C LYS A 126 4.87 -4.42 22.67
N ASP A 127 6.11 -4.23 22.24
CA ASP A 127 6.84 -2.97 22.41
C ASP A 127 6.28 -1.89 21.48
N THR A 128 5.71 -0.85 22.09
CA THR A 128 5.11 0.31 21.40
C THR A 128 6.02 1.53 21.38
N THR A 129 7.20 1.47 22.00
CA THR A 129 8.09 2.61 22.23
C THR A 129 9.28 2.65 21.28
N SER A 130 9.80 1.48 20.90
CA SER A 130 10.95 1.42 20.01
C SER A 130 10.57 1.79 18.58
N GLU A 131 11.56 2.14 17.77
CA GLU A 131 11.41 2.30 16.32
C GLU A 131 10.81 1.05 15.65
N VAL A 132 10.22 1.20 14.49
CA VAL A 132 9.64 0.12 13.69
C VAL A 132 10.54 -0.12 12.49
N ARG A 133 10.78 -1.41 12.20
CA ARG A 133 11.60 -1.87 11.08
C ARG A 133 10.76 -2.64 10.10
N TYR A 134 10.89 -2.33 8.82
CA TYR A 134 10.11 -2.95 7.76
C TYR A 134 10.96 -3.12 6.49
N ALA A 135 11.05 -4.34 5.96
CA ALA A 135 11.68 -4.59 4.67
C ALA A 135 10.65 -4.35 3.57
N GLN A 136 10.82 -3.26 2.81
CA GLN A 136 9.77 -2.74 1.91
C GLN A 136 10.28 -1.97 0.68
N THR A 137 11.49 -2.24 0.21
CA THR A 137 12.15 -1.47 -0.87
C THR A 137 11.39 -1.42 -2.21
N GLN A 138 10.46 -2.34 -2.49
CA GLN A 138 9.51 -2.29 -3.62
C GLN A 138 10.09 -2.16 -5.04
N ASN A 139 11.40 -2.30 -5.21
CA ASN A 139 12.12 -2.15 -6.47
C ASN A 139 12.60 -3.51 -6.97
N ASP A 140 11.65 -4.41 -7.18
CA ASP A 140 11.94 -5.77 -7.60
C ASP A 140 12.86 -6.51 -6.61
N ASN A 141 12.65 -6.25 -5.32
CA ASN A 141 13.59 -6.65 -4.30
C ASN A 141 13.69 -8.19 -4.15
N LEU A 142 12.68 -8.97 -4.54
CA LEU A 142 12.77 -10.43 -4.46
C LEU A 142 13.82 -10.99 -5.42
N ARG A 143 13.96 -10.39 -6.61
CA ARG A 143 14.95 -10.82 -7.61
C ARG A 143 16.34 -10.23 -7.36
N ASN A 144 16.44 -9.11 -6.64
CA ASN A 144 17.71 -8.39 -6.45
C ASN A 144 18.32 -8.55 -5.04
N GLU A 145 17.50 -8.45 -4.00
CA GLU A 145 17.91 -8.45 -2.59
C GLU A 145 17.67 -9.82 -1.92
N TYR A 146 16.56 -10.48 -2.26
CA TYR A 146 16.15 -11.77 -1.67
C TYR A 146 16.29 -12.95 -2.65
N LEU A 147 17.24 -12.87 -3.59
CA LEU A 147 17.41 -13.85 -4.69
C LEU A 147 17.36 -15.33 -4.26
N PRO A 148 17.95 -15.76 -3.12
CA PRO A 148 17.84 -17.16 -2.68
C PRO A 148 16.40 -17.67 -2.49
N LEU A 149 15.45 -16.77 -2.20
CA LEU A 149 14.03 -17.08 -2.05
C LEU A 149 13.27 -17.11 -3.38
N PHE A 150 13.76 -16.46 -4.43
CA PHE A 150 13.03 -16.33 -5.69
C PHE A 150 12.64 -17.68 -6.29
N ALA A 151 13.52 -18.68 -6.20
CA ALA A 151 13.25 -20.04 -6.67
C ALA A 151 12.15 -20.79 -5.89
N HIS A 152 11.65 -20.23 -4.78
CA HIS A 152 10.62 -20.84 -3.93
C HIS A 152 9.21 -20.29 -4.20
N VAL A 153 9.10 -19.33 -5.13
CA VAL A 153 7.84 -18.78 -5.66
C VAL A 153 7.81 -18.93 -7.18
N PRO A 154 6.64 -18.88 -7.82
CA PRO A 154 6.56 -18.79 -9.28
C PRO A 154 7.27 -17.55 -9.82
N PRO A 155 7.93 -17.60 -10.99
CA PRO A 155 8.53 -16.40 -11.61
C PRO A 155 7.47 -15.41 -12.12
N SER A 156 6.23 -15.87 -12.31
CA SER A 156 5.06 -15.06 -12.63
C SER A 156 3.78 -15.82 -12.29
N ILE A 157 2.64 -15.12 -12.29
CA ILE A 157 1.33 -15.70 -12.02
C ILE A 157 0.68 -16.07 -13.35
N PRO A 158 0.46 -17.37 -13.66
CA PRO A 158 0.10 -17.80 -15.01
C PRO A 158 -1.16 -17.13 -15.57
N PHE A 159 -2.23 -17.01 -14.79
CA PHE A 159 -3.47 -16.39 -15.28
C PHE A 159 -3.28 -14.90 -15.59
N ALA A 160 -2.50 -14.18 -14.78
CA ALA A 160 -2.24 -12.75 -14.96
C ALA A 160 -1.29 -12.51 -16.15
N ARG A 161 -0.17 -13.24 -16.21
CA ARG A 161 0.80 -13.13 -17.31
C ARG A 161 0.16 -13.39 -18.67
N ILE A 162 -0.66 -14.44 -18.78
CA ILE A 162 -1.32 -14.79 -20.06
C ILE A 162 -2.37 -13.75 -20.44
N ALA A 163 -3.14 -13.27 -19.46
CA ALA A 163 -4.21 -12.31 -19.69
C ALA A 163 -3.71 -10.91 -20.07
N LEU A 164 -2.68 -10.43 -19.36
CA LEU A 164 -2.08 -9.10 -19.56
C LEU A 164 -1.01 -9.09 -20.65
N ASP A 165 -0.68 -10.26 -21.20
CA ASP A 165 0.35 -10.50 -22.21
C ASP A 165 1.71 -9.86 -21.86
N ARG A 166 2.09 -9.94 -20.58
CA ARG A 166 3.34 -9.38 -20.05
C ARG A 166 3.83 -10.14 -18.82
N GLU A 167 5.14 -10.13 -18.62
CA GLU A 167 5.77 -10.59 -17.37
C GLU A 167 5.64 -9.51 -16.29
N PRO A 168 5.78 -9.86 -15.00
CA PRO A 168 5.78 -8.86 -13.94
C PRO A 168 7.02 -7.97 -14.04
N ASP A 169 6.80 -6.65 -13.99
CA ASP A 169 7.83 -5.62 -13.94
C ASP A 169 8.65 -5.73 -12.66
N ALA A 170 7.98 -6.02 -11.53
CA ALA A 170 8.60 -6.22 -10.23
C ALA A 170 7.97 -7.37 -9.47
N ILE A 171 8.79 -8.07 -8.70
CA ILE A 171 8.36 -9.05 -7.70
C ILE A 171 8.95 -8.61 -6.37
N ASN A 172 8.08 -8.24 -5.44
CA ASN A 172 8.50 -7.66 -4.18
C ASN A 172 8.18 -8.60 -3.01
N LEU A 173 9.06 -8.62 -2.03
CA LEU A 173 8.93 -9.30 -0.76
C LEU A 173 8.85 -8.28 0.36
N TRP A 174 8.02 -8.59 1.35
CA TRP A 174 7.72 -7.72 2.47
C TRP A 174 7.91 -8.48 3.79
N ILE A 175 8.69 -7.94 4.73
CA ILE A 175 8.84 -8.51 6.09
C ILE A 175 8.67 -7.40 7.12
N GLY A 176 7.70 -7.56 8.03
CA GLY A 176 7.43 -6.62 9.12
C GLY A 176 6.64 -7.24 10.27
N ASN A 177 6.00 -6.40 11.08
CA ASN A 177 5.13 -6.83 12.18
C ASN A 177 3.88 -5.93 12.28
N SER A 178 3.06 -6.12 13.31
CA SER A 178 1.79 -5.41 13.46
C SER A 178 1.88 -3.88 13.56
N ARG A 179 3.09 -3.33 13.77
CA ARG A 179 3.31 -1.89 13.82
C ARG A 179 3.57 -1.26 12.45
N SER A 180 3.97 -2.03 11.43
CA SER A 180 4.18 -1.46 10.09
C SER A 180 2.85 -1.27 9.36
N VAL A 181 2.56 -0.03 8.97
CA VAL A 181 1.33 0.37 8.28
C VAL A 181 1.71 1.22 7.07
N THR A 182 1.18 0.84 5.91
CA THR A 182 1.28 1.62 4.68
C THR A 182 0.04 2.52 4.58
N ALA A 183 0.26 3.83 4.44
CA ALA A 183 -0.80 4.83 4.34
C ALA A 183 -1.68 4.61 3.09
N LEU A 184 -2.85 5.24 3.06
CA LEU A 184 -3.76 5.16 1.91
C LEU A 184 -3.09 5.77 0.67
N HIS A 185 -2.85 4.96 -0.35
CA HIS A 185 -2.23 5.40 -1.61
C HIS A 185 -2.74 4.54 -2.77
N LYS A 186 -2.31 4.83 -4.00
CA LYS A 186 -2.66 4.02 -5.18
C LYS A 186 -1.45 3.84 -6.09
N ASP A 187 -1.43 2.73 -6.80
CA ASP A 187 -0.39 2.39 -7.76
C ASP A 187 -0.93 2.32 -9.19
N ASN A 188 -0.05 2.49 -10.17
CA ASN A 188 -0.38 2.28 -11.59
C ASN A 188 -0.08 0.83 -12.03
N TYR A 189 -0.20 -0.14 -11.11
CA TYR A 189 0.12 -1.55 -11.36
C TYR A 189 -1.10 -2.44 -11.12
N GLU A 190 -1.29 -3.44 -11.98
CA GLU A 190 -2.11 -4.60 -11.67
C GLU A 190 -1.33 -5.46 -10.66
N ASN A 191 -1.80 -5.51 -9.42
CA ASN A 191 -1.05 -6.09 -8.31
C ASN A 191 -1.63 -7.44 -7.89
N ILE A 192 -0.84 -8.50 -7.97
CA ILE A 192 -1.18 -9.81 -7.40
C ILE A 192 -0.42 -9.98 -6.08
N TYR A 193 -1.12 -9.83 -4.96
CA TYR A 193 -0.56 -9.85 -3.61
C TYR A 193 -0.79 -11.21 -2.93
N VAL A 194 0.27 -11.85 -2.44
CA VAL A 194 0.22 -13.21 -1.87
C VAL A 194 0.70 -13.19 -0.43
N GLN A 195 -0.14 -13.65 0.49
CA GLN A 195 0.18 -13.74 1.90
C GLN A 195 0.90 -15.05 2.22
N VAL A 196 2.02 -15.00 2.96
CA VAL A 196 2.86 -16.18 3.25
C VAL A 196 2.97 -16.49 4.75
N ARG A 197 3.14 -15.47 5.61
CA ARG A 197 3.20 -15.60 7.08
C ARG A 197 2.47 -14.46 7.76
N GLY A 198 1.74 -14.75 8.83
CA GLY A 198 0.88 -13.75 9.47
C GLY A 198 -0.26 -13.30 8.56
N ARG A 199 -0.81 -12.11 8.80
CA ARG A 199 -1.99 -11.58 8.10
C ARG A 199 -1.72 -10.18 7.57
N LYS A 200 -2.28 -9.87 6.40
CA LYS A 200 -2.38 -8.50 5.87
C LYS A 200 -3.84 -8.07 5.86
N HIS A 201 -4.08 -6.82 6.23
CA HIS A 201 -5.40 -6.21 6.27
C HIS A 201 -5.41 -5.02 5.31
N PHE A 202 -6.24 -5.12 4.28
CA PHE A 202 -6.42 -4.10 3.27
C PHE A 202 -7.71 -3.34 3.53
N VAL A 203 -7.63 -2.01 3.42
CA VAL A 203 -8.79 -1.13 3.26
C VAL A 203 -8.70 -0.54 1.87
N LEU A 204 -9.67 -0.85 1.02
CA LEU A 204 -9.65 -0.55 -0.41
C LEU A 204 -10.74 0.46 -0.76
N LEU A 205 -10.40 1.40 -1.63
CA LEU A 205 -11.33 2.35 -2.24
C LEU A 205 -11.10 2.39 -3.76
N PRO A 206 -12.17 2.36 -4.57
CA PRO A 206 -12.05 2.43 -6.02
C PRO A 206 -11.45 3.78 -6.47
N PRO A 207 -10.85 3.87 -7.68
CA PRO A 207 -10.30 5.11 -8.22
C PRO A 207 -11.32 6.25 -8.26
N ILE A 208 -12.61 5.91 -8.42
CA ILE A 208 -13.73 6.86 -8.45
C ILE A 208 -13.93 7.59 -7.12
N ALA A 209 -13.44 7.03 -6.02
CA ALA A 209 -13.51 7.61 -4.69
C ALA A 209 -12.43 8.67 -4.44
N HIS A 210 -11.68 9.12 -5.46
CA HIS A 210 -10.73 10.23 -5.32
C HIS A 210 -11.32 11.45 -4.58
N PRO A 211 -12.56 11.91 -4.83
CA PRO A 211 -13.10 13.05 -4.10
C PRO A 211 -13.17 12.85 -2.58
N CYS A 212 -13.16 11.61 -2.10
CA CYS A 212 -13.22 11.24 -0.69
C CYS A 212 -11.85 11.32 0.02
N VAL A 213 -10.73 11.19 -0.70
CA VAL A 213 -9.42 10.90 -0.07
C VAL A 213 -8.61 12.13 0.36
N ASN A 214 -9.16 13.34 0.13
CA ASN A 214 -8.51 14.62 0.44
C ASN A 214 -7.04 14.66 -0.02
N GLU A 215 -6.81 14.45 -1.32
CA GLU A 215 -5.47 14.51 -1.89
C GLU A 215 -4.89 15.93 -1.74
N ARG A 216 -3.71 16.05 -1.15
CA ARG A 216 -2.98 17.30 -0.94
C ARG A 216 -1.57 17.19 -1.45
N ARG A 217 -0.99 18.33 -1.85
CA ARG A 217 0.44 18.45 -2.16
C ARG A 217 1.20 18.63 -0.86
N LEU A 218 2.04 17.66 -0.51
CA LEU A 218 2.81 17.64 0.72
C LEU A 218 4.30 17.86 0.42
N THR A 219 4.97 18.66 1.24
CA THR A 219 6.43 18.80 1.18
C THR A 219 7.08 17.50 1.62
N PRO A 220 8.04 16.94 0.87
CA PRO A 220 8.74 15.72 1.26
C PRO A 220 9.74 15.98 2.38
N ALA A 221 9.84 15.02 3.28
CA ALA A 221 10.79 14.99 4.38
C ALA A 221 11.32 13.55 4.54
N THR A 222 12.53 13.38 5.03
CA THR A 222 13.14 12.06 5.24
C THR A 222 13.60 11.93 6.69
N TYR A 223 13.30 10.80 7.34
CA TYR A 223 13.88 10.51 8.64
C TYR A 223 15.39 10.29 8.50
N SER A 224 16.18 10.90 9.38
CA SER A 224 17.62 10.69 9.48
C SER A 224 18.02 10.25 10.87
N ARG A 225 19.04 9.39 10.94
CA ARG A 225 19.61 8.88 12.20
C ARG A 225 20.43 9.98 12.89
N ARG A 226 20.13 10.25 14.17
CA ARG A 226 20.90 11.15 15.05
C ARG A 226 21.05 10.48 16.41
N ASP A 227 22.29 10.32 16.89
CA ASP A 227 22.69 9.74 18.19
C ASP A 227 21.86 8.53 18.69
N ASP A 228 20.69 8.78 19.28
CA ASP A 228 19.77 7.81 19.90
C ASP A 228 18.35 7.73 19.28
N GLY A 229 18.09 8.42 18.17
CA GLY A 229 16.76 8.49 17.57
C GLY A 229 16.71 8.80 16.08
N LEU A 230 15.49 9.09 15.61
CA LEU A 230 15.20 9.53 14.24
C LEU A 230 14.66 10.94 14.28
N LEU A 231 15.26 11.82 13.46
CA LEU A 231 14.80 13.18 13.25
C LEU A 231 14.20 13.28 11.85
N LEU A 232 13.01 13.88 11.74
CA LEU A 232 12.40 14.15 10.44
C LEU A 232 12.97 15.45 9.88
N GLU A 233 13.68 15.38 8.75
CA GLU A 233 14.31 16.54 8.11
C GLU A 233 13.64 16.80 6.76
N LEU A 234 13.28 18.06 6.48
CA LEU A 234 12.74 18.44 5.18
C LEU A 234 13.78 18.19 4.09
N ASP A 235 13.35 17.65 2.95
CA ASP A 235 14.26 17.46 1.83
C ASP A 235 14.61 18.82 1.21
N THR A 236 15.83 19.32 1.43
CA THR A 236 16.30 20.56 0.79
C THR A 236 16.89 20.26 -0.59
N ARG A 237 16.75 21.21 -1.53
CA ARG A 237 17.26 21.10 -2.92
C ARG A 237 18.80 21.15 -3.04
N GLU A 238 19.57 21.19 -1.96
CA GLU A 238 21.03 21.34 -2.00
C GLU A 238 21.71 20.04 -2.50
N GLY A 239 21.69 19.81 -3.82
CA GLY A 239 22.39 18.69 -4.44
C GLY A 239 22.12 18.41 -5.92
N GLN A 240 21.10 19.01 -6.53
CA GLN A 240 20.83 18.85 -7.97
C GLN A 240 20.98 20.20 -8.69
N GLY A 241 22.11 20.38 -9.38
CA GLY A 241 22.40 21.56 -10.20
C GLY A 241 21.54 21.62 -11.47
N GLY A 242 20.26 21.96 -11.31
CA GLY A 242 19.32 22.26 -12.40
C GLY A 242 18.96 23.74 -12.40
N ASN A 243 18.90 24.32 -13.60
CA ASN A 243 18.71 25.75 -13.85
C ASN A 243 17.44 26.35 -13.19
N ASP A 244 17.55 27.61 -12.78
CA ASP A 244 16.59 28.46 -12.07
C ASP A 244 15.23 28.75 -12.79
N GLU A 245 14.77 27.89 -13.71
CA GLU A 245 13.51 28.10 -14.47
C GLU A 245 12.40 27.06 -14.17
N ASP A 246 12.68 25.97 -13.45
CA ASP A 246 11.69 24.97 -13.00
C ASP A 246 11.40 25.08 -11.49
N ASP A 247 11.11 26.29 -11.02
CA ASP A 247 10.91 26.61 -9.59
C ASP A 247 9.54 26.14 -9.03
N ALA A 248 9.03 25.00 -9.51
CA ALA A 248 7.87 24.36 -8.92
C ALA A 248 8.28 23.65 -7.62
N GLU A 249 7.75 24.11 -6.49
CA GLU A 249 7.84 23.49 -5.17
C GLU A 249 7.71 21.96 -5.29
N ILE A 250 8.78 21.21 -4.94
CA ILE A 250 8.81 19.75 -5.04
C ILE A 250 7.83 19.23 -4.00
N THR A 251 6.59 19.01 -4.40
CA THR A 251 5.51 18.53 -3.54
C THR A 251 4.98 17.23 -4.07
N VAL A 252 4.66 16.31 -3.16
CA VAL A 252 4.12 14.99 -3.46
C VAL A 252 2.59 15.04 -3.30
N PRO A 253 1.80 14.79 -4.35
CA PRO A 253 0.36 14.60 -4.20
C PRO A 253 0.09 13.30 -3.44
N PHE A 254 -0.59 13.39 -2.29
CA PHE A 254 -0.85 12.23 -1.44
C PHE A 254 -2.22 12.34 -0.74
N ALA A 255 -2.88 11.21 -0.51
CA ALA A 255 -4.16 11.16 0.21
C ALA A 255 -3.95 11.44 1.71
N THR A 256 -4.73 12.37 2.27
CA THR A 256 -4.59 12.75 3.69
C THR A 256 -5.78 12.33 4.56
N TRP A 257 -6.87 11.89 3.94
CA TRP A 257 -8.00 11.28 4.65
C TRP A 257 -7.78 9.79 4.88
N ASP A 258 -8.11 9.33 6.09
CA ASP A 258 -8.04 7.91 6.47
C ASP A 258 -9.44 7.37 6.77
N PRO A 259 -9.94 6.34 6.05
CA PRO A 259 -11.24 5.74 6.31
C PRO A 259 -11.38 5.08 7.69
N ASP A 260 -10.29 4.78 8.39
CA ASP A 260 -10.32 4.31 9.78
C ASP A 260 -10.48 5.46 10.81
N HIS A 261 -10.25 6.70 10.37
CA HIS A 261 -10.43 7.92 11.15
C HIS A 261 -11.33 8.92 10.38
N PRO A 262 -12.61 8.56 10.15
CA PRO A 262 -13.43 9.18 9.12
C PRO A 262 -13.68 10.68 9.31
N ASP A 263 -13.56 11.20 10.54
CA ASP A 263 -13.75 12.61 10.87
C ASP A 263 -12.49 13.48 10.62
N SER A 264 -11.30 12.86 10.56
CA SER A 264 -10.03 13.57 10.39
C SER A 264 -9.71 13.77 8.91
N ASN A 265 -9.34 14.99 8.50
CA ASN A 265 -9.05 15.34 7.10
C ASN A 265 -10.18 14.98 6.11
N ALA A 266 -11.43 14.95 6.57
CA ALA A 266 -12.58 14.62 5.74
C ALA A 266 -12.86 15.69 4.69
N THR A 267 -13.40 15.25 3.57
CA THR A 267 -14.03 16.09 2.53
C THR A 267 -15.56 16.01 2.65
N PRO A 268 -16.32 16.87 1.96
CA PRO A 268 -17.77 16.72 1.85
C PRO A 268 -18.21 15.36 1.26
N TYR A 269 -17.34 14.70 0.50
CA TYR A 269 -17.57 13.42 -0.17
C TYR A 269 -17.13 12.21 0.67
N SER A 270 -16.31 12.39 1.70
CA SER A 270 -15.73 11.26 2.45
C SER A 270 -16.79 10.37 3.10
N ARG A 271 -17.92 10.94 3.50
CA ARG A 271 -19.07 10.21 4.04
C ARG A 271 -19.79 9.30 3.04
N LEU A 272 -19.54 9.50 1.74
CA LEU A 272 -20.11 8.70 0.65
C LEU A 272 -19.22 7.49 0.32
N ALA A 273 -18.01 7.42 0.89
CA ALA A 273 -17.12 6.29 0.66
C ALA A 273 -17.59 5.05 1.41
N GLU A 274 -17.59 3.91 0.74
CA GLU A 274 -17.82 2.60 1.35
C GLU A 274 -16.57 1.72 1.19
N PRO A 275 -15.64 1.73 2.16
CA PRO A 275 -14.38 1.00 2.03
C PRO A 275 -14.58 -0.52 2.02
N VAL A 276 -13.97 -1.20 1.05
CA VAL A 276 -13.90 -2.67 1.03
C VAL A 276 -12.78 -3.11 1.97
N ARG A 277 -13.07 -4.00 2.92
CA ARG A 277 -12.10 -4.48 3.92
C ARG A 277 -11.80 -5.95 3.72
N VAL A 278 -10.51 -6.27 3.57
CA VAL A 278 -10.05 -7.63 3.23
C VAL A 278 -8.95 -8.04 4.18
N THR A 279 -9.05 -9.24 4.75
CA THR A 279 -7.93 -9.88 5.46
C THR A 279 -7.44 -11.06 4.64
N LEU A 280 -6.14 -11.08 4.37
CA LEU A 280 -5.46 -12.22 3.76
C LEU A 280 -4.84 -13.08 4.84
N GLU A 281 -5.15 -14.37 4.80
CA GLU A 281 -4.53 -15.42 5.60
C GLU A 281 -3.37 -16.06 4.82
N PRO A 282 -2.44 -16.77 5.48
CA PRO A 282 -1.38 -17.50 4.79
C PRO A 282 -1.91 -18.40 3.68
N GLY A 283 -1.43 -18.19 2.45
CA GLY A 283 -1.85 -18.89 1.24
C GLY A 283 -2.89 -18.14 0.40
N ASP A 284 -3.51 -17.08 0.91
CA ASP A 284 -4.45 -16.27 0.12
C ASP A 284 -3.73 -15.38 -0.89
N MET A 285 -4.41 -15.12 -2.00
CA MET A 285 -3.96 -14.25 -3.09
C MET A 285 -5.01 -13.19 -3.38
N LEU A 286 -4.64 -11.91 -3.30
CA LEU A 286 -5.48 -10.77 -3.68
C LEU A 286 -5.07 -10.26 -5.06
N TYR A 287 -6.04 -10.12 -5.95
CA TYR A 287 -5.91 -9.19 -7.07
C TYR A 287 -6.35 -7.80 -6.61
N LEU A 288 -5.39 -6.87 -6.57
CA LEU A 288 -5.60 -5.46 -6.32
C LEU A 288 -5.45 -4.72 -7.67
N PRO A 289 -6.55 -4.23 -8.26
CA PRO A 289 -6.51 -3.62 -9.57
C PRO A 289 -5.72 -2.31 -9.57
N ALA A 290 -5.17 -1.95 -10.73
CA ALA A 290 -4.52 -0.66 -10.91
C ALA A 290 -5.43 0.50 -10.49
N MET A 291 -4.80 1.55 -9.94
CA MET A 291 -5.39 2.81 -9.48
C MET A 291 -6.28 2.71 -8.22
N TRP A 292 -6.50 1.52 -7.66
CA TRP A 292 -7.24 1.39 -6.40
C TRP A 292 -6.46 1.99 -5.24
N TYR A 293 -7.14 2.84 -4.47
CA TYR A 293 -6.63 3.32 -3.22
C TYR A 293 -6.62 2.18 -2.21
N HIS A 294 -5.51 2.00 -1.51
CA HIS A 294 -5.35 0.95 -0.53
C HIS A 294 -4.49 1.40 0.65
N LYS A 295 -4.99 1.12 1.85
CA LYS A 295 -4.24 1.20 3.11
C LYS A 295 -3.97 -0.22 3.57
N VAL A 296 -2.77 -0.47 4.07
CA VAL A 296 -2.34 -1.82 4.45
C VAL A 296 -1.81 -1.84 5.87
N SER A 297 -2.47 -2.58 6.75
CA SER A 297 -1.93 -2.96 8.06
C SER A 297 -1.72 -4.47 8.12
N GLN A 298 -1.15 -4.96 9.21
CA GLN A 298 -0.81 -6.37 9.33
C GLN A 298 -0.90 -6.86 10.77
N SER A 299 -1.02 -8.16 10.96
CA SER A 299 -1.06 -8.76 12.30
C SER A 299 -0.41 -10.14 12.34
N CYS A 300 0.11 -10.48 13.52
CA CYS A 300 0.63 -11.81 13.81
C CYS A 300 -0.41 -12.59 14.63
N PRO A 301 -0.75 -13.84 14.28
CA PRO A 301 -1.50 -14.72 15.15
C PRO A 301 -0.81 -14.87 16.51
N GLU A 302 -1.56 -15.01 17.61
CA GLU A 302 -0.99 -15.13 18.97
C GLU A 302 0.02 -16.28 19.10
N ASN A 303 -0.27 -17.41 18.45
CA ASN A 303 0.60 -18.58 18.41
C ASN A 303 1.59 -18.58 17.22
N GLY A 304 1.74 -17.43 16.55
CA GLY A 304 2.61 -17.26 15.39
C GLY A 304 4.07 -16.96 15.75
N GLU A 305 4.91 -16.85 14.72
CA GLU A 305 6.35 -16.65 14.90
C GLU A 305 6.75 -15.21 15.28
N GLY A 306 5.82 -14.26 15.17
CA GLY A 306 6.02 -12.85 15.52
C GLY A 306 6.43 -11.94 14.35
N PHE A 307 6.26 -12.39 13.11
CA PHE A 307 6.49 -11.56 11.93
C PHE A 307 5.44 -11.86 10.84
N VAL A 308 5.28 -10.91 9.93
CA VAL A 308 4.43 -11.01 8.74
C VAL A 308 5.33 -11.03 7.51
N LEU A 309 5.02 -11.92 6.56
CA LEU A 309 5.72 -12.05 5.30
C LEU A 309 4.73 -12.17 4.14
N ALA A 310 4.92 -11.35 3.11
CA ALA A 310 4.15 -11.41 1.87
C ALA A 310 5.05 -11.26 0.64
N VAL A 311 4.53 -11.69 -0.51
CA VAL A 311 5.13 -11.48 -1.84
C VAL A 311 4.08 -10.88 -2.76
N ASN A 312 4.44 -9.93 -3.62
CA ASN A 312 3.53 -9.45 -4.65
C ASN A 312 4.20 -9.35 -6.02
N TYR A 313 3.37 -9.37 -7.05
CA TYR A 313 3.76 -9.27 -8.45
C TYR A 313 3.09 -8.04 -9.04
N TRP A 314 3.90 -7.11 -9.54
CA TRP A 314 3.43 -5.92 -10.23
C TRP A 314 3.55 -6.10 -11.74
N TYR A 315 2.43 -5.87 -12.42
CA TYR A 315 2.36 -5.77 -13.87
C TYR A 315 1.90 -4.36 -14.20
N ASP A 316 2.64 -3.62 -15.02
CA ASP A 316 2.28 -2.25 -15.39
C ASP A 316 0.87 -2.21 -15.97
N MET A 317 0.10 -1.17 -15.65
CA MET A 317 -1.26 -1.06 -16.16
C MET A 317 -1.27 -0.76 -17.67
N GLU A 318 -2.38 -1.04 -18.34
CA GLU A 318 -2.57 -0.60 -19.73
C GLU A 318 -3.10 0.85 -19.76
N PHE A 319 -2.28 1.76 -20.28
CA PHE A 319 -2.62 3.18 -20.37
C PHE A 319 -3.45 3.53 -21.62
N SER A 320 -3.57 2.63 -22.60
CA SER A 320 -4.33 2.89 -23.83
C SER A 320 -5.86 2.91 -23.63
N GLY A 321 -6.36 2.47 -22.47
CA GLY A 321 -7.77 2.38 -22.13
C GLY A 321 -8.37 3.64 -21.47
N PRO A 322 -9.68 3.65 -21.22
CA PRO A 322 -10.35 4.80 -20.60
C PRO A 322 -10.07 4.95 -19.09
N LEU A 323 -9.54 3.92 -18.42
CA LEU A 323 -9.37 3.89 -16.97
C LEU A 323 -8.53 5.07 -16.44
N TYR A 324 -7.32 5.25 -16.98
CA TYR A 324 -6.44 6.34 -16.57
C TYR A 324 -7.01 7.73 -16.87
N PRO A 325 -7.43 8.07 -18.11
CA PRO A 325 -7.96 9.40 -18.40
C PRO A 325 -9.26 9.72 -17.64
N LEU A 326 -10.15 8.75 -17.40
CA LEU A 326 -11.36 8.96 -16.59
C LEU A 326 -11.03 9.17 -15.11
N SER A 327 -10.11 8.37 -14.55
CA SER A 327 -9.64 8.56 -13.16
C SER A 327 -8.97 9.93 -12.99
N ALA A 328 -8.14 10.33 -13.96
CA ALA A 328 -7.50 11.63 -13.98
C ALA A 328 -8.51 12.78 -14.13
N PHE A 329 -9.57 12.60 -14.94
CA PHE A 329 -10.65 13.57 -15.06
C PHE A 329 -11.36 13.79 -13.72
N VAL A 330 -11.75 12.72 -13.05
CA VAL A 330 -12.42 12.77 -11.73
C VAL A 330 -11.52 13.45 -10.69
N ARG A 331 -10.24 13.07 -10.64
CA ARG A 331 -9.22 13.73 -9.81
C ARG A 331 -9.15 15.24 -10.08
N ASN A 332 -9.01 15.64 -11.33
CA ASN A 332 -8.83 17.04 -11.70
C ASN A 332 -10.08 17.90 -11.44
N VAL A 333 -11.27 17.33 -11.61
CA VAL A 333 -12.54 18.00 -11.24
C VAL A 333 -12.64 18.15 -9.73
N SER A 334 -12.32 17.10 -8.98
CA SER A 334 -12.31 17.13 -7.51
C SER A 334 -11.36 18.20 -6.95
N LEU A 335 -10.12 18.28 -7.45
CA LEU A 335 -9.14 19.27 -7.00
C LEU A 335 -9.51 20.73 -7.33
N ARG A 336 -10.39 20.95 -8.30
CA ARG A 336 -10.88 22.29 -8.68
C ARG A 336 -12.17 22.68 -7.97
N THR A 337 -12.86 21.73 -7.37
CA THR A 337 -14.09 22.00 -6.62
C THR A 337 -13.67 22.70 -5.32
N PRO A 338 -14.08 23.96 -5.09
CA PRO A 338 -13.69 24.68 -3.87
C PRO A 338 -14.14 23.87 -2.66
N SER A 339 -13.23 23.60 -1.72
CA SER A 339 -13.64 23.18 -0.39
C SER A 339 -14.50 24.32 0.16
N SER A 340 -15.81 24.09 0.30
CA SER A 340 -16.72 25.03 0.93
C SER A 340 -16.42 25.09 2.44
N THR A 341 -15.29 25.66 2.81
CA THR A 341 -14.85 25.87 4.19
C THR A 341 -14.05 27.17 4.29
N SER A 342 -14.80 28.28 4.26
CA SER A 342 -14.45 29.50 4.97
C SER A 342 -15.75 30.14 5.49
N ALA A 343 -16.16 29.75 6.70
CA ALA A 343 -17.06 30.51 7.57
C ALA A 343 -16.78 30.12 9.02
#